data_AF-A0A6I7QB69-F1
#
_entry.id   AF-A0A6I7QB69-F1
#
_cell.length_a   1.000
_cell.length_b   1.000
_cell.length_c   1.000
_cell.angle_alpha   90.00
_cell.angle_beta   90.00
_cell.angle_gamma   90.00
#
_symmetry.space_group_name_H-M   'P 1'
#
loop_
_entity.id
_entity.type
_entity.pdbx_description
1 polymer ?
#
loop_
_entity_poly.entity_id
_entity_poly.type
_entity_poly.pdbx_seq_one_letter_code
_entity_poly.pdbx_strand_id
1 'polypeptide(L)'
;MEFTKEQQEIINSTGNIKINAVAGSGKTTTIIEYAKARPKASRILYLAFNKSVKLEATKKFADKSLHNVRVETAHSLAYKHIVFRNDYKVRAFGYKTYEIAELLGLQATGDKHAKYIVANHINKFITYFCNSDKTKVQDLNYLEIVSDPKARTFVSTFYDYIEMQTRLLLSKMDRGEIEITHDFYLKKFQLSNPKLNYDYILFDEGQDASAAMLDVFFNQNATKVIVGDTHQQIYGWRFAVNSLEKADFKTYQLSTSFRFSQAIADLAVEVLKWKKLLELEPPFQITGRGTKGKIKSKAVIARTNLGLLLKAIEYVTEKKRVKNIYFEGNINSYTYAEEGASLYDVLSLNNGKHRLINDKLIKQMKNIEELEEYIEKTEDVQLGMMVEIVKEYGNSIPSIINKIKKKHIDTDDKENAEMIFSTVHRCKGMEYDAVQIVDDFISEEKLEKLVSDNKKEDLDFDKLNEEINLLYVAITRAKSSLYIPETLMPAELQASGQIRIMGVGKEVEKQASTNRRSRVKEKTDKDGVVTNSFSVDEIRKKHRTAYKPWTRELDSELTEKYREGIAVKELSKHFGRTRGAILSRIKKLELKELYG
;
A
#
# COMPACT_ATOMS: atom_id res chain seq x y z
N MET A 1 -36.87 -3.96 3.80
CA MET A 1 -35.56 -4.48 4.25
C MET A 1 -35.65 -4.57 5.75
N GLU A 2 -35.33 -5.73 6.33
CA GLU A 2 -35.39 -5.92 7.78
C GLU A 2 -34.02 -5.57 8.38
N PHE A 3 -33.98 -4.62 9.31
CA PHE A 3 -32.75 -4.20 9.98
C PHE A 3 -32.39 -5.16 11.10
N THR A 4 -31.09 -5.38 11.35
CA THR A 4 -30.64 -6.14 12.51
C THR A 4 -30.95 -5.39 13.81
N LYS A 5 -30.94 -6.10 14.94
CA LYS A 5 -31.06 -5.48 16.27
C LYS A 5 -30.01 -4.39 16.48
N GLU A 6 -28.75 -4.68 16.13
CA GLU A 6 -27.63 -3.72 16.18
C GLU A 6 -27.94 -2.45 15.36
N GLN A 7 -28.43 -2.60 14.12
CA GLN A 7 -28.81 -1.46 13.29
C GLN A 7 -29.95 -0.65 13.91
N GLN A 8 -30.97 -1.32 14.46
CA GLN A 8 -32.10 -0.65 15.12
C GLN A 8 -31.66 0.12 16.37
N GLU A 9 -30.78 -0.46 17.19
CA GLU A 9 -30.22 0.20 18.37
C GLU A 9 -29.42 1.46 17.99
N ILE A 10 -28.63 1.40 16.92
CA ILE A 10 -27.91 2.56 16.39
C ILE A 10 -28.90 3.62 15.90
N ILE A 11 -29.89 3.24 15.08
CA ILE A 11 -30.89 4.17 14.52
C ILE A 11 -31.67 4.88 15.64
N ASN A 12 -31.95 4.20 16.75
CA ASN A 12 -32.68 4.76 17.88
C ASN A 12 -31.79 5.48 18.91
N SER A 13 -30.46 5.41 18.76
CA SER A 13 -29.52 6.01 19.70
C SER A 13 -29.50 7.55 19.65
N THR A 14 -29.06 8.16 20.75
CA THR A 14 -28.94 9.60 20.94
C THR A 14 -27.56 9.97 21.47
N GLY A 15 -27.14 11.23 21.29
CA GLY A 15 -25.83 11.71 21.75
C GLY A 15 -24.69 11.28 20.82
N ASN A 16 -23.46 11.52 21.26
CA ASN A 16 -22.28 11.16 20.48
C ASN A 16 -22.07 9.65 20.51
N ILE A 17 -21.91 9.04 19.35
CA ILE A 17 -21.74 7.59 19.23
C ILE A 17 -20.58 7.24 18.30
N LYS A 18 -19.93 6.13 18.62
CA LYS A 18 -18.95 5.44 17.79
C LYS A 18 -19.57 4.14 17.30
N ILE A 19 -19.48 3.84 16.02
CA ILE A 19 -19.97 2.59 15.44
C ILE A 19 -18.76 1.85 14.85
N ASN A 20 -18.33 0.78 15.50
CA ASN A 20 -17.36 -0.13 14.92
C ASN A 20 -18.10 -1.21 14.14
N ALA A 21 -17.73 -1.43 12.89
CA ALA A 21 -18.51 -2.18 11.94
C ALA A 21 -17.60 -3.08 11.11
N VAL A 22 -18.09 -4.27 10.76
CA VAL A 22 -17.33 -5.18 9.89
C VAL A 22 -17.56 -4.87 8.42
N ALA A 23 -16.67 -5.40 7.57
CA ALA A 23 -16.80 -5.35 6.12
C ALA A 23 -18.19 -5.82 5.64
N GLY A 24 -18.87 -5.01 4.84
CA GLY A 24 -20.16 -5.39 4.24
C GLY A 24 -21.36 -5.40 5.21
N SER A 25 -21.24 -4.76 6.38
CA SER A 25 -22.30 -4.69 7.39
C SER A 25 -23.43 -3.68 7.12
N GLY A 26 -23.28 -2.87 6.07
CA GLY A 26 -24.26 -1.85 5.72
C GLY A 26 -24.08 -0.52 6.47
N LYS A 27 -22.85 -0.16 6.89
CA LYS A 27 -22.47 1.12 7.53
C LYS A 27 -23.24 2.34 6.98
N THR A 28 -23.08 2.62 5.69
CA THR A 28 -23.72 3.77 5.03
C THR A 28 -25.24 3.68 5.07
N THR A 29 -25.82 2.49 4.90
CA THR A 29 -27.27 2.28 5.01
C THR A 29 -27.76 2.59 6.43
N THR A 30 -27.06 2.12 7.46
CA THR A 30 -27.36 2.40 8.86
C THR A 30 -27.29 3.91 9.14
N ILE A 31 -26.28 4.62 8.62
CA ILE A 31 -26.18 6.08 8.76
C ILE A 31 -27.31 6.81 8.08
N ILE A 32 -27.71 6.39 6.87
CA ILE A 32 -28.81 7.03 6.14
C ILE A 32 -30.10 6.91 6.92
N GLU A 33 -30.40 5.73 7.48
CA GLU A 33 -31.61 5.52 8.28
C GLU A 33 -31.52 6.19 9.66
N TYR A 34 -30.32 6.29 10.25
CA TYR A 34 -30.07 7.14 11.43
C TYR A 34 -30.42 8.61 11.14
N ALA A 35 -29.94 9.16 10.02
CA ALA A 35 -30.22 10.53 9.62
C ALA A 35 -31.73 10.76 9.37
N LYS A 36 -32.40 9.78 8.76
CA LYS A 36 -33.84 9.79 8.51
C LYS A 36 -34.67 9.81 9.80
N ALA A 37 -34.17 9.18 10.87
CA ALA A 37 -34.83 9.16 12.18
C ALA A 37 -34.67 10.48 12.96
N ARG A 38 -33.95 11.48 12.44
CA ARG A 38 -33.79 12.80 13.08
C ARG A 38 -34.89 13.77 12.67
N PRO A 39 -35.17 14.82 13.48
CA PRO A 39 -36.14 15.84 13.13
C PRO A 39 -35.87 16.42 11.74
N LYS A 40 -36.92 16.63 10.93
CA LYS A 40 -36.78 17.13 9.55
C LYS A 40 -36.14 18.52 9.46
N ALA A 41 -36.26 19.31 10.54
CA ALA A 41 -35.66 20.65 10.64
C ALA A 41 -34.15 20.62 10.96
N SER A 42 -33.62 19.48 11.40
CA SER A 42 -32.21 19.34 11.76
C SER A 42 -31.32 19.46 10.53
N ARG A 43 -30.22 20.18 10.66
CA ARG A 43 -29.17 20.29 9.64
C ARG A 43 -28.12 19.23 9.91
N ILE A 44 -27.92 18.36 8.94
CA ILE A 44 -27.02 17.21 9.06
C ILE A 44 -25.87 17.39 8.08
N LEU A 45 -24.64 17.27 8.56
CA LEU A 45 -23.45 17.16 7.73
C LEU A 45 -23.02 15.70 7.68
N TYR A 46 -22.97 15.10 6.50
CA TYR A 46 -22.33 13.82 6.27
C TYR A 46 -20.93 14.05 5.69
N LEU A 47 -19.91 13.58 6.40
CA LEU A 47 -18.52 13.61 6.01
C LEU A 47 -18.10 12.26 5.43
N ALA A 48 -17.87 12.24 4.12
CA ALA A 48 -17.27 11.12 3.41
C ALA A 48 -15.74 11.22 3.43
N PHE A 49 -15.04 10.09 3.56
CA PHE A 49 -13.58 10.07 3.48
C PHE A 49 -13.04 10.49 2.10
N ASN A 50 -13.65 9.99 1.00
CA ASN A 50 -13.17 10.25 -0.36
C ASN A 50 -14.30 10.65 -1.33
N LYS A 51 -13.93 11.02 -2.56
CA LYS A 51 -14.87 11.52 -3.58
C LYS A 51 -15.85 10.45 -4.05
N SER A 52 -15.44 9.19 -4.20
CA SER A 52 -16.34 8.12 -4.64
C SER A 52 -17.42 7.84 -3.60
N VAL A 53 -17.03 7.72 -2.31
CA VAL A 53 -17.97 7.57 -1.19
C VAL A 53 -18.91 8.78 -1.10
N LYS A 54 -18.41 10.01 -1.29
CA LYS A 54 -19.26 11.21 -1.35
C LYS A 54 -20.33 11.12 -2.43
N LEU A 55 -19.95 10.75 -3.66
CA LEU A 55 -20.89 10.67 -4.79
C LEU A 55 -21.94 9.60 -4.55
N GLU A 56 -21.53 8.42 -4.07
CA GLU A 56 -22.44 7.33 -3.74
C GLU A 56 -23.42 7.73 -2.61
N ALA A 57 -22.92 8.31 -1.52
CA ALA A 57 -23.75 8.77 -0.42
C ALA A 57 -24.74 9.85 -0.87
N THR A 58 -24.29 10.82 -1.67
CA THR A 58 -25.15 11.89 -2.23
C THR A 58 -26.34 11.30 -2.97
N LYS A 59 -26.10 10.31 -3.83
CA LYS A 59 -27.17 9.62 -4.55
C LYS A 59 -28.14 8.91 -3.59
N LYS A 60 -27.61 8.13 -2.65
CA LYS A 60 -28.44 7.38 -1.69
C LYS A 60 -29.28 8.28 -0.77
N PHE A 61 -28.77 9.42 -0.33
CA PHE A 61 -29.54 10.39 0.45
C PHE A 61 -30.64 11.04 -0.41
N ALA A 62 -30.35 11.36 -1.67
CA ALA A 62 -31.34 11.91 -2.60
C ALA A 62 -32.48 10.91 -2.91
N ASP A 63 -32.14 9.64 -3.13
CA ASP A 63 -33.12 8.56 -3.38
C ASP A 63 -34.07 8.35 -2.19
N LYS A 64 -33.67 8.77 -0.98
CA LYS A 64 -34.47 8.71 0.26
C LYS A 64 -35.16 10.04 0.59
N SER A 65 -35.08 11.03 -0.29
CA SER A 65 -35.64 12.39 -0.12
C SER A 65 -35.16 13.11 1.14
N LEU A 66 -33.90 12.87 1.55
CA LEU A 66 -33.28 13.50 2.72
C LEU A 66 -32.54 14.79 2.33
N HIS A 67 -33.31 15.84 2.04
CA HIS A 67 -32.78 17.13 1.59
C HIS A 67 -32.09 17.95 2.68
N ASN A 68 -32.28 17.60 3.96
CA ASN A 68 -31.65 18.26 5.11
C ASN A 68 -30.22 17.72 5.41
N VAL A 69 -29.72 16.79 4.59
CA VAL A 69 -28.38 16.23 4.69
C VAL A 69 -27.47 16.85 3.64
N ARG A 70 -26.39 17.49 4.09
CA ARG A 70 -25.32 17.98 3.22
C ARG A 70 -24.17 16.97 3.22
N VAL A 71 -23.81 16.48 2.04
CA VAL A 71 -22.72 15.50 1.87
C VAL A 71 -21.46 16.21 1.38
N GLU A 72 -20.37 16.11 2.13
CA GLU A 72 -19.06 16.68 1.78
C GLU A 72 -17.94 15.70 2.13
N THR A 73 -16.77 15.85 1.50
CA THR A 73 -15.51 15.37 2.12
C THR A 73 -14.91 16.48 2.97
N ALA A 74 -14.06 16.13 3.96
CA ALA A 74 -13.31 17.11 4.76
C ALA A 74 -12.55 18.12 3.87
N HIS A 75 -11.90 17.62 2.82
CA HIS A 75 -11.21 18.45 1.83
C HIS A 75 -12.17 19.38 1.06
N SER A 76 -13.34 18.92 0.62
CA SER A 76 -14.28 19.78 -0.09
C SER A 76 -14.92 20.85 0.81
N LEU A 77 -15.07 20.54 2.11
CA LEU A 77 -15.50 21.50 3.10
C LEU A 77 -14.40 22.56 3.32
N ALA A 78 -13.17 22.14 3.57
CA ALA A 78 -12.02 23.03 3.73
C ALA A 78 -11.81 23.93 2.49
N TYR A 79 -11.92 23.38 1.28
CA TYR A 79 -11.82 24.13 0.03
C TYR A 79 -12.80 25.31 -0.02
N LYS A 80 -14.06 25.09 0.35
CA LYS A 80 -15.09 26.15 0.36
C LYS A 80 -14.81 27.26 1.38
N HIS A 81 -14.17 26.92 2.50
CA HIS A 81 -13.87 27.87 3.57
C HIS A 81 -12.57 28.63 3.37
N ILE A 82 -11.55 27.99 2.80
CA ILE A 82 -10.20 28.56 2.65
C ILE A 82 -9.97 29.07 1.24
N VAL A 83 -10.18 28.24 0.22
CA VAL A 83 -9.80 28.57 -1.16
C VAL A 83 -10.73 29.62 -1.74
N PHE A 84 -12.03 29.35 -1.73
CA PHE A 84 -13.03 30.24 -2.33
C PHE A 84 -13.10 31.62 -1.67
N ARG A 85 -12.76 31.71 -0.37
CA ARG A 85 -12.83 32.97 0.39
C ARG A 85 -11.57 33.84 0.27
N ASN A 86 -10.43 33.26 -0.12
CA ASN A 86 -9.13 33.94 -0.09
C ASN A 86 -8.41 33.92 -1.46
N ASP A 87 -9.11 33.53 -2.54
CA ASP A 87 -8.62 33.51 -3.93
C ASP A 87 -7.29 32.75 -4.14
N TYR A 88 -7.09 31.65 -3.40
CA TYR A 88 -5.91 30.82 -3.59
C TYR A 88 -5.97 30.02 -4.89
N LYS A 89 -4.83 29.93 -5.58
CA LYS A 89 -4.63 28.93 -6.65
C LYS A 89 -4.25 27.59 -6.04
N VAL A 90 -4.93 26.53 -6.46
CA VAL A 90 -4.72 25.18 -5.93
C VAL A 90 -4.00 24.31 -6.95
N ARG A 91 -2.93 23.67 -6.48
CA ARG A 91 -2.13 22.72 -7.26
C ARG A 91 -2.72 21.33 -7.21
N ALA A 92 -3.02 20.74 -8.36
CA ALA A 92 -3.72 19.46 -8.45
C ALA A 92 -2.88 18.25 -7.99
N PHE A 93 -1.57 18.25 -8.26
CA PHE A 93 -0.70 17.07 -8.09
C PHE A 93 0.46 17.29 -7.10
N GLY A 94 0.32 18.25 -6.17
CA GLY A 94 1.39 18.58 -5.22
C GLY A 94 2.65 19.14 -5.90
N TYR A 95 3.76 19.14 -5.18
CA TYR A 95 5.08 19.57 -5.70
C TYR A 95 5.99 18.37 -5.87
N LYS A 96 6.66 18.28 -7.02
CA LYS A 96 7.71 17.30 -7.25
C LYS A 96 8.99 17.70 -6.53
N THR A 97 9.85 16.74 -6.21
CA THR A 97 11.08 16.99 -5.46
C THR A 97 11.97 18.06 -6.11
N TYR A 98 12.11 18.03 -7.46
CA TYR A 98 12.91 19.05 -8.14
C TYR A 98 12.28 20.46 -8.08
N GLU A 99 10.96 20.57 -8.07
CA GLU A 99 10.27 21.86 -7.99
C GLU A 99 10.45 22.50 -6.62
N ILE A 100 10.37 21.70 -5.55
CA ILE A 100 10.65 22.16 -4.18
C ILE A 100 12.08 22.67 -4.07
N ALA A 101 13.05 21.93 -4.64
CA ALA A 101 14.44 22.34 -4.65
C ALA A 101 14.66 23.68 -5.38
N GLU A 102 13.98 23.89 -6.52
CA GLU A 102 14.03 25.14 -7.29
C GLU A 102 13.35 26.30 -6.54
N LEU A 103 12.14 26.08 -6.01
CA LEU A 103 11.34 27.12 -5.32
C LEU A 103 11.99 27.65 -4.04
N LEU A 104 12.74 26.80 -3.35
CA LEU A 104 13.46 27.14 -2.13
C LEU A 104 14.93 27.52 -2.40
N GLY A 105 15.38 27.41 -3.65
CA GLY A 105 16.78 27.67 -4.01
C GLY A 105 17.76 26.80 -3.23
N LEU A 106 17.40 25.53 -2.97
CA LEU A 106 18.17 24.66 -2.08
C LEU A 106 19.59 24.47 -2.61
N GLN A 107 20.56 24.96 -1.84
CA GLN A 107 21.97 24.62 -1.98
C GLN A 107 22.29 23.51 -1.00
N ALA A 108 23.04 22.49 -1.43
CA ALA A 108 23.55 21.47 -0.53
C ALA A 108 25.05 21.28 -0.78
N THR A 109 25.83 21.39 0.28
CA THR A 109 27.27 21.10 0.31
C THR A 109 27.48 19.63 0.69
N GLY A 110 28.40 18.94 0.01
CA GLY A 110 28.74 17.54 0.28
C GLY A 110 28.24 16.60 -0.82
N ASP A 111 27.00 16.13 -0.69
CA ASP A 111 26.43 15.10 -1.57
C ASP A 111 25.87 15.69 -2.88
N LYS A 112 26.21 15.09 -4.04
CA LYS A 112 25.82 15.60 -5.37
C LYS A 112 24.29 15.75 -5.52
N HIS A 113 23.52 14.92 -4.81
CA HIS A 113 22.05 14.90 -4.82
C HIS A 113 21.41 15.35 -3.50
N ALA A 114 22.18 15.84 -2.52
CA ALA A 114 21.66 16.19 -1.20
C ALA A 114 20.49 17.18 -1.27
N LYS A 115 20.49 18.12 -2.21
CA LYS A 115 19.37 19.07 -2.38
C LYS A 115 18.04 18.38 -2.71
N TYR A 116 18.06 17.27 -3.47
CA TYR A 116 16.85 16.53 -3.81
C TYR A 116 16.39 15.66 -2.64
N ILE A 117 17.33 15.08 -1.90
CA ILE A 117 17.01 14.33 -0.67
C ILE A 117 16.37 15.26 0.37
N VAL A 118 16.95 16.44 0.59
CA VAL A 118 16.36 17.49 1.46
C VAL A 118 14.98 17.91 0.96
N ALA A 119 14.81 18.17 -0.34
CA ALA A 119 13.50 18.54 -0.90
C ALA A 119 12.44 17.45 -0.70
N ASN A 120 12.80 16.18 -0.83
CA ASN A 120 11.90 15.06 -0.56
C ASN A 120 11.46 15.03 0.91
N HIS A 121 12.41 15.17 1.85
CA HIS A 121 12.09 15.26 3.28
C HIS A 121 11.27 16.49 3.65
N ILE A 122 11.50 17.64 3.02
CA ILE A 122 10.64 18.83 3.19
C ILE A 122 9.19 18.49 2.79
N ASN A 123 9.00 17.83 1.66
CA ASN A 123 7.66 17.43 1.20
C ASN A 123 6.98 16.47 2.20
N LYS A 124 7.73 15.48 2.70
CA LYS A 124 7.26 14.53 3.72
C LYS A 124 6.92 15.23 5.04
N PHE A 125 7.73 16.18 5.50
CA PHE A 125 7.49 16.91 6.73
C PHE A 125 6.27 17.85 6.61
N ILE A 126 6.08 18.50 5.46
CA ILE A 126 4.83 19.24 5.15
C ILE A 126 3.62 18.32 5.23
N THR A 127 3.69 17.15 4.58
CA THR A 127 2.59 16.18 4.59
C THR A 127 2.29 15.71 6.02
N TYR A 128 3.32 15.45 6.83
CA TYR A 128 3.16 15.09 8.24
C TYR A 128 2.48 16.21 9.04
N PHE A 129 2.99 17.45 8.93
CA PHE A 129 2.43 18.60 9.61
C PHE A 129 0.97 18.86 9.23
N CYS A 130 0.65 18.83 7.93
CA CYS A 130 -0.69 19.09 7.44
C CYS A 130 -1.72 18.04 7.85
N ASN A 131 -1.30 16.81 8.15
CA ASN A 131 -2.19 15.76 8.63
C ASN A 131 -2.22 15.61 10.16
N SER A 132 -1.33 16.31 10.88
CA SER A 132 -1.31 16.37 12.35
C SER A 132 -2.35 17.34 12.94
N ASP A 133 -2.63 17.22 14.23
CA ASP A 133 -3.41 18.20 15.02
C ASP A 133 -2.58 19.38 15.56
N LYS A 134 -1.26 19.36 15.35
CA LYS A 134 -0.33 20.35 15.92
C LYS A 134 -0.46 21.73 15.29
N THR A 135 -0.24 22.78 16.07
CA THR A 135 -0.39 24.17 15.58
C THR A 135 0.83 24.67 14.81
N LYS A 136 2.02 24.19 15.17
CA LYS A 136 3.29 24.59 14.57
C LYS A 136 4.07 23.37 14.10
N VAL A 137 4.91 23.56 13.08
CA VAL A 137 5.81 22.51 12.57
C VAL A 137 6.77 22.04 13.66
N GLN A 138 7.21 22.97 14.51
CA GLN A 138 8.16 22.71 15.60
C GLN A 138 7.57 21.91 16.76
N ASP A 139 6.24 21.76 16.81
CA ASP A 139 5.58 20.90 17.81
C ASP A 139 5.66 19.42 17.40
N LEU A 140 6.30 19.11 16.27
CA LEU A 140 6.49 17.77 15.72
C LEU A 140 7.98 17.43 15.66
N ASN A 141 8.26 16.15 15.88
CA ASN A 141 9.58 15.59 15.67
C ASN A 141 9.56 14.74 14.39
N TYR A 142 10.11 15.27 13.29
CA TYR A 142 10.09 14.56 12.00
C TYR A 142 10.88 13.25 12.04
N LEU A 143 11.88 13.12 12.93
CA LEU A 143 12.66 11.87 13.06
C LEU A 143 11.84 10.70 13.59
N GLU A 144 10.68 10.93 14.23
CA GLU A 144 9.81 9.85 14.72
C GLU A 144 9.17 9.04 13.60
N ILE A 145 9.08 9.61 12.39
CA ILE A 145 8.43 8.97 11.23
C ILE A 145 9.43 8.57 10.13
N VAL A 146 10.73 8.68 10.40
CA VAL A 146 11.80 8.25 9.48
C VAL A 146 12.38 6.94 10.02
N SER A 147 12.20 5.88 9.25
CA SER A 147 12.45 4.49 9.68
C SER A 147 13.79 3.94 9.20
N ASP A 148 14.21 4.26 7.97
CA ASP A 148 15.45 3.77 7.39
C ASP A 148 16.67 4.38 8.12
N PRO A 149 17.66 3.57 8.53
CA PRO A 149 18.84 4.09 9.26
C PRO A 149 19.66 5.12 8.49
N LYS A 150 19.80 4.99 7.16
CA LYS A 150 20.53 5.95 6.31
C LYS A 150 19.72 7.23 6.17
N ALA A 151 18.41 7.12 5.93
CA ALA A 151 17.51 8.27 5.92
C ALA A 151 17.53 9.01 7.26
N ARG A 152 17.44 8.29 8.39
CA ARG A 152 17.46 8.86 9.74
C ARG A 152 18.77 9.58 10.03
N THR A 153 19.91 9.00 9.63
CA THR A 153 21.23 9.63 9.76
C THR A 153 21.31 10.92 8.95
N PHE A 154 20.82 10.89 7.71
CA PHE A 154 20.76 12.07 6.84
C PHE A 154 19.86 13.16 7.45
N VAL A 155 18.62 12.81 7.80
CA VAL A 155 17.65 13.75 8.38
C VAL A 155 18.17 14.35 9.68
N SER A 156 18.80 13.56 10.55
CA SER A 156 19.41 14.06 11.79
C SER A 156 20.49 15.11 11.51
N THR A 157 21.32 14.89 10.50
CA THR A 157 22.38 15.82 10.09
C THR A 157 21.83 17.14 9.53
N PHE A 158 20.70 17.09 8.81
CA PHE A 158 20.09 18.23 8.13
C PHE A 158 18.80 18.73 8.80
N TYR A 159 18.50 18.32 10.03
CA TYR A 159 17.18 18.49 10.64
C TYR A 159 16.73 19.95 10.69
N ASP A 160 17.56 20.82 11.26
CA ASP A 160 17.27 22.25 11.39
C ASP A 160 17.05 22.92 10.03
N TYR A 161 17.83 22.51 9.03
CA TYR A 161 17.69 23.00 7.66
C TYR A 161 16.38 22.53 7.01
N ILE A 162 16.04 21.24 7.15
CA ILE A 162 14.78 20.66 6.66
C ILE A 162 13.58 21.35 7.33
N GLU A 163 13.61 21.56 8.65
CA GLU A 163 12.54 22.23 9.40
C GLU A 163 12.38 23.69 8.95
N MET A 164 13.48 24.44 8.87
CA MET A 164 13.48 25.84 8.42
C MET A 164 12.88 25.96 7.01
N GLN A 165 13.31 25.10 6.08
CA GLN A 165 12.85 25.11 4.70
C GLN A 165 11.39 24.64 4.55
N THR A 166 10.96 23.69 5.38
CA THR A 166 9.55 23.27 5.52
C THR A 166 8.66 24.46 5.87
N ARG A 167 9.05 25.23 6.89
CA ARG A 167 8.33 26.44 7.31
C ARG A 167 8.34 27.52 6.22
N LEU A 168 9.45 27.68 5.51
CA LEU A 168 9.55 28.64 4.41
C LEU A 168 8.58 28.30 3.27
N LEU A 169 8.52 27.03 2.84
CA LEU A 169 7.62 26.61 1.77
C LEU A 169 6.15 26.79 2.16
N LEU A 170 5.77 26.42 3.40
CA LEU A 170 4.44 26.66 3.95
C LEU A 170 4.11 28.16 3.97
N SER A 171 5.06 29.02 4.35
CA SER A 171 4.88 30.47 4.34
C SER A 171 4.70 31.04 2.92
N LYS A 172 5.37 30.48 1.91
CA LYS A 172 5.16 30.86 0.50
C LYS A 172 3.75 30.50 0.03
N MET A 173 3.26 29.32 0.40
CA MET A 173 1.85 28.91 0.15
C MET A 173 0.87 29.85 0.85
N ASP A 174 1.11 30.17 2.12
CA ASP A 174 0.23 31.03 2.91
C ASP A 174 0.13 32.46 2.36
N ARG A 175 1.26 33.02 1.89
CA ARG A 175 1.32 34.33 1.23
C ARG A 175 0.80 34.34 -0.21
N GLY A 176 0.46 33.19 -0.78
CA GLY A 176 0.02 33.06 -2.17
C GLY A 176 1.13 33.31 -3.20
N GLU A 177 2.41 33.24 -2.79
CA GLU A 177 3.56 33.35 -3.71
C GLU A 177 3.66 32.12 -4.62
N ILE A 178 3.17 30.97 -4.14
CA ILE A 178 3.09 29.71 -4.86
C ILE A 178 1.69 29.10 -4.65
N GLU A 179 1.31 28.17 -5.52
CA GLU A 179 0.04 27.47 -5.42
C GLU A 179 -0.03 26.63 -4.14
N ILE A 180 -1.21 26.54 -3.52
CA ILE A 180 -1.39 25.74 -2.31
C ILE A 180 -1.77 24.29 -2.66
N THR A 181 -1.44 23.34 -1.78
CA THR A 181 -1.81 21.93 -1.94
C THR A 181 -3.14 21.60 -1.27
N HIS A 182 -3.66 20.39 -1.55
CA HIS A 182 -4.87 19.89 -0.91
C HIS A 182 -4.75 19.77 0.62
N ASP A 183 -3.63 19.24 1.08
CA ASP A 183 -3.36 19.06 2.50
C ASP A 183 -3.12 20.42 3.19
N PHE A 184 -2.52 21.39 2.49
CA PHE A 184 -2.30 22.73 3.02
C PHE A 184 -3.60 23.43 3.38
N TYR A 185 -4.58 23.49 2.46
CA TYR A 185 -5.83 24.18 2.77
C TYR A 185 -6.65 23.43 3.83
N LEU A 186 -6.53 22.10 3.92
CA LEU A 186 -7.17 21.33 4.99
C LEU A 186 -6.54 21.68 6.34
N LYS A 187 -5.21 21.78 6.39
CA LYS A 187 -4.48 22.23 7.58
C LYS A 187 -4.88 23.66 7.98
N LYS A 188 -4.90 24.58 7.03
CA LYS A 188 -5.33 25.98 7.27
C LYS A 188 -6.78 26.05 7.75
N PHE A 189 -7.65 25.19 7.23
CA PHE A 189 -9.03 25.05 7.72
C PHE A 189 -9.05 24.56 9.17
N GLN A 190 -8.28 23.53 9.53
CA GLN A 190 -8.16 23.06 10.91
C GLN A 190 -7.66 24.17 11.85
N LEU A 191 -6.57 24.85 11.47
CA LEU A 191 -5.99 25.95 12.25
C LEU A 191 -6.94 27.16 12.42
N SER A 192 -7.91 27.34 11.52
CA SER A 192 -8.93 28.38 11.66
C SER A 192 -9.96 28.10 12.76
N ASN A 193 -9.91 26.91 13.40
CA ASN A 193 -10.87 26.44 14.40
C ASN A 193 -12.34 26.68 13.99
N PRO A 194 -12.77 26.08 12.87
CA PRO A 194 -14.03 26.42 12.24
C PRO A 194 -15.19 25.95 13.11
N LYS A 195 -16.24 26.77 13.20
CA LYS A 195 -17.52 26.40 13.81
C LYS A 195 -18.55 26.15 12.73
N LEU A 196 -18.94 24.90 12.57
CA LEU A 196 -19.88 24.44 11.57
C LEU A 196 -21.29 24.47 12.14
N ASN A 197 -22.20 25.12 11.43
CA ASN A 197 -23.57 25.34 11.88
C ASN A 197 -24.46 24.13 11.49
N TYR A 198 -24.23 22.97 12.13
CA TYR A 198 -25.00 21.75 11.96
C TYR A 198 -25.39 21.17 13.32
N ASP A 199 -26.53 20.49 13.38
CA ASP A 199 -27.02 19.84 14.60
C ASP A 199 -26.42 18.43 14.75
N TYR A 200 -26.10 17.80 13.61
CA TYR A 200 -25.48 16.47 13.53
C TYR A 200 -24.33 16.46 12.53
N ILE A 201 -23.25 15.74 12.87
CA ILE A 201 -22.15 15.44 11.96
C ILE A 201 -21.92 13.92 11.95
N LEU A 202 -22.08 13.31 10.78
CA LEU A 202 -21.97 11.88 10.53
C LEU A 202 -20.70 11.63 9.72
N PHE A 203 -19.69 11.02 10.31
CA PHE A 203 -18.41 10.75 9.66
C PHE A 203 -18.31 9.27 9.27
N ASP A 204 -18.35 9.00 7.96
CA ASP A 204 -18.21 7.65 7.38
C ASP A 204 -16.77 7.34 6.99
N GLU A 205 -16.41 6.06 7.10
CA GLU A 205 -15.04 5.54 7.02
C GLU A 205 -14.06 6.28 7.95
N GLY A 206 -14.53 6.55 9.16
CA GLY A 206 -13.81 7.32 10.17
C GLY A 206 -12.49 6.71 10.59
N GLN A 207 -12.26 5.40 10.41
CA GLN A 207 -10.98 4.75 10.72
C GLN A 207 -9.79 5.31 9.92
N ASP A 208 -10.04 5.91 8.76
CA ASP A 208 -8.99 6.40 7.86
C ASP A 208 -8.74 7.91 8.03
N ALA A 209 -9.37 8.55 9.01
CA ALA A 209 -9.21 9.99 9.25
C ALA A 209 -7.80 10.34 9.74
N SER A 210 -7.28 11.49 9.31
CA SER A 210 -6.06 12.06 9.88
C SER A 210 -6.38 12.83 11.16
N ALA A 211 -5.36 13.08 11.99
CA ALA A 211 -5.53 13.85 13.24
C ALA A 211 -6.09 15.25 12.98
N ALA A 212 -5.70 15.90 11.88
CA ALA A 212 -6.27 17.19 11.47
C ALA A 212 -7.79 17.13 11.21
N MET A 213 -8.29 16.06 10.57
CA MET A 213 -9.72 15.90 10.31
C MET A 213 -10.50 15.65 11.60
N LEU A 214 -9.94 14.81 12.49
CA LEU A 214 -10.55 14.50 13.78
C LEU A 214 -10.61 15.72 14.70
N ASP A 215 -9.56 16.54 14.73
CA ASP A 215 -9.54 17.78 15.51
C ASP A 215 -10.69 18.71 15.09
N VAL A 216 -10.88 18.90 13.78
CA VAL A 216 -12.05 19.65 13.28
C VAL A 216 -13.35 19.00 13.73
N PHE A 217 -13.51 17.68 13.55
CA PHE A 217 -14.74 16.96 13.88
C PHE A 217 -15.09 17.04 15.37
N PHE A 218 -14.14 16.79 16.27
CA PHE A 218 -14.38 16.76 17.71
C PHE A 218 -14.69 18.14 18.29
N ASN A 219 -14.12 19.20 17.72
CA ASN A 219 -14.32 20.59 18.18
C ASN A 219 -15.64 21.24 17.70
N GLN A 220 -16.54 20.47 17.08
CA GLN A 220 -17.86 20.95 16.66
C GLN A 220 -18.93 20.83 17.76
N ASN A 221 -19.78 21.86 17.83
CA ASN A 221 -20.96 21.91 18.69
C ASN A 221 -22.15 21.21 18.01
N ALA A 222 -22.00 19.91 17.75
CA ALA A 222 -23.00 19.07 17.10
C ALA A 222 -23.01 17.69 17.75
N THR A 223 -24.10 16.95 17.55
CA THR A 223 -24.11 15.51 17.83
C THR A 223 -23.21 14.80 16.83
N LYS A 224 -22.21 14.07 17.32
CA LYS A 224 -21.13 13.47 16.54
C LYS A 224 -21.35 11.96 16.42
N VAL A 225 -21.44 11.48 15.19
CA VAL A 225 -21.52 10.05 14.88
C VAL A 225 -20.32 9.72 14.01
N ILE A 226 -19.48 8.79 14.45
CA ILE A 226 -18.37 8.27 13.65
C ILE A 226 -18.59 6.78 13.43
N VAL A 227 -18.53 6.34 12.17
CA VAL A 227 -18.59 4.92 11.82
C VAL A 227 -17.31 4.53 11.10
N GLY A 228 -16.89 3.29 11.32
CA GLY A 228 -15.80 2.73 10.55
C GLY A 228 -15.60 1.25 10.85
N ASP A 229 -14.56 0.70 10.24
CA ASP A 229 -14.11 -0.67 10.48
C ASP A 229 -12.64 -0.61 10.93
N THR A 230 -12.39 -0.86 12.22
CA THR A 230 -11.03 -0.83 12.80
C THR A 230 -10.05 -1.75 12.07
N HIS A 231 -10.54 -2.81 11.44
CA HIS A 231 -9.73 -3.77 10.71
C HIS A 231 -9.55 -3.41 9.23
N GLN A 232 -10.19 -2.35 8.75
CA GLN A 232 -9.94 -1.79 7.41
C GLN A 232 -9.06 -0.54 7.42
N GLN A 233 -8.49 -0.11 8.56
CA GLN A 233 -7.53 0.99 8.56
C GLN A 233 -6.26 0.58 7.80
N ILE A 234 -6.08 1.12 6.59
CA ILE A 234 -4.98 0.79 5.65
C ILE A 234 -4.43 2.02 4.90
N TYR A 235 -4.63 3.21 5.47
CA TYR A 235 -4.06 4.46 4.95
C TYR A 235 -3.09 5.08 5.97
N GLY A 236 -2.35 4.25 6.72
CA GLY A 236 -1.34 4.73 7.68
C GLY A 236 -0.28 5.61 7.01
N TRP A 237 0.09 5.27 5.76
CA TRP A 237 0.98 6.08 4.91
C TRP A 237 0.45 7.50 4.59
N ARG A 238 -0.85 7.77 4.77
CA ARG A 238 -1.45 9.12 4.70
C ARG A 238 -1.72 9.72 6.08
N PHE A 239 -1.01 9.24 7.11
CA PHE A 239 -1.17 9.67 8.49
C PHE A 239 -2.60 9.45 9.04
N ALA A 240 -3.30 8.42 8.53
CA ALA A 240 -4.53 7.96 9.16
C ALA A 240 -4.18 7.40 10.54
N VAL A 241 -4.78 7.96 11.59
CA VAL A 241 -4.56 7.52 12.98
C VAL A 241 -5.63 6.51 13.37
N ASN A 242 -5.45 5.83 14.52
CA ASN A 242 -6.49 4.97 15.10
C ASN A 242 -7.71 5.79 15.55
N SER A 243 -8.48 6.22 14.57
CA SER A 243 -9.42 7.33 14.65
C SER A 243 -10.67 6.97 15.42
N LEU A 244 -11.10 5.71 15.31
CA LEU A 244 -12.21 5.17 16.07
C LEU A 244 -11.84 5.09 17.56
N GLU A 245 -10.63 4.67 17.92
CA GLU A 245 -10.24 4.63 19.33
C GLU A 245 -10.11 6.02 19.97
N LYS A 246 -9.73 7.04 19.19
CA LYS A 246 -9.71 8.44 19.67
C LYS A 246 -11.11 9.02 19.97
N ALA A 247 -12.18 8.41 19.49
CA ALA A 247 -13.54 8.82 19.81
C ALA A 247 -14.01 8.16 21.11
N ASP A 248 -13.90 8.89 22.22
CA ASP A 248 -14.45 8.51 23.53
C ASP A 248 -15.98 8.72 23.58
N PHE A 249 -16.68 7.96 22.73
CA PHE A 249 -18.13 7.97 22.59
C PHE A 249 -18.71 6.61 22.94
N LYS A 250 -20.03 6.57 23.19
CA LYS A 250 -20.74 5.30 23.37
C LYS A 250 -20.56 4.43 22.12
N THR A 251 -20.01 3.24 22.31
CA THR A 251 -19.67 2.33 21.21
C THR A 251 -20.83 1.40 20.89
N TYR A 252 -21.13 1.28 19.60
CA TYR A 252 -22.06 0.32 19.01
C TYR A 252 -21.30 -0.56 18.02
N GLN A 253 -21.80 -1.77 17.81
CA GLN A 253 -21.19 -2.75 16.91
C GLN A 253 -22.11 -3.05 15.73
N LEU A 254 -21.52 -3.32 14.57
CA LEU A 254 -22.19 -3.96 13.43
C LEU A 254 -21.39 -5.19 13.03
N SER A 255 -21.79 -6.35 13.55
CA SER A 255 -21.03 -7.61 13.46
C SER A 255 -21.43 -8.52 12.29
N THR A 256 -22.56 -8.22 11.65
CA THR A 256 -23.09 -9.04 10.56
C THR A 256 -22.73 -8.46 9.19
N SER A 257 -21.97 -9.21 8.38
CA SER A 257 -21.71 -8.93 6.97
C SER A 257 -22.80 -9.52 6.08
N PHE A 258 -23.34 -8.70 5.18
CA PHE A 258 -24.26 -9.13 4.12
C PHE A 258 -23.55 -9.38 2.78
N ARG A 259 -22.23 -9.18 2.72
CA ARG A 259 -21.43 -9.27 1.50
C ARG A 259 -20.97 -10.70 1.22
N PHE A 260 -20.48 -11.38 2.24
CA PHE A 260 -19.82 -12.69 2.12
C PHE A 260 -20.39 -13.70 3.12
N SER A 261 -20.19 -14.98 2.81
CA SER A 261 -20.66 -16.10 3.62
C SER A 261 -19.89 -16.27 4.92
N GLN A 262 -20.43 -17.11 5.81
CA GLN A 262 -19.76 -17.46 7.06
C GLN A 262 -18.36 -18.03 6.84
N ALA A 263 -18.15 -18.87 5.82
CA ALA A 263 -16.82 -19.43 5.54
C ALA A 263 -15.75 -18.34 5.29
N ILE A 264 -16.08 -17.28 4.54
CA ILE A 264 -15.16 -16.14 4.32
C ILE A 264 -15.02 -15.31 5.60
N ALA A 265 -16.09 -15.18 6.39
CA ALA A 265 -16.04 -14.51 7.69
C ALA A 265 -15.09 -15.22 8.66
N ASP A 266 -15.16 -16.55 8.74
CA ASP A 266 -14.30 -17.37 9.60
C ASP A 266 -12.83 -17.19 9.20
N LEU A 267 -12.51 -17.29 7.90
CA LEU A 267 -11.16 -17.02 7.40
C LEU A 267 -10.67 -15.60 7.76
N ALA A 268 -11.53 -14.60 7.59
CA ALA A 268 -11.19 -13.23 7.93
C ALA A 268 -10.93 -13.08 9.44
N VAL A 269 -11.70 -13.75 10.30
CA VAL A 269 -11.49 -13.78 11.75
C VAL A 269 -10.16 -14.45 12.11
N GLU A 270 -9.84 -15.60 11.51
CA GLU A 270 -8.58 -16.30 11.76
C GLU A 270 -7.36 -15.45 11.38
N VAL A 271 -7.37 -14.78 10.22
CA VAL A 271 -6.32 -13.82 9.86
C VAL A 271 -6.21 -12.70 10.88
N LEU A 272 -7.34 -12.20 11.39
CA LEU A 272 -7.32 -11.14 12.41
C LEU A 272 -6.84 -11.64 13.79
N LYS A 273 -6.89 -12.94 14.08
CA LYS A 273 -6.29 -13.49 15.32
C LYS A 273 -4.77 -13.39 15.33
N TRP A 274 -4.12 -13.24 14.17
CA TRP A 274 -2.67 -12.98 14.09
C TRP A 274 -2.27 -11.72 14.86
N LYS A 275 -3.21 -10.78 15.09
CA LYS A 275 -2.99 -9.59 15.93
C LYS A 275 -2.60 -9.93 17.38
N LYS A 276 -2.92 -11.13 17.88
CA LYS A 276 -2.44 -11.62 19.19
C LYS A 276 -0.91 -11.69 19.27
N LEU A 277 -0.23 -11.95 18.15
CA LEU A 277 1.24 -11.93 18.07
C LEU A 277 1.81 -10.52 18.32
N LEU A 278 0.98 -9.49 18.16
CA LEU A 278 1.29 -8.08 18.40
C LEU A 278 0.71 -7.57 19.72
N GLU A 279 0.24 -8.47 20.60
CA GLU A 279 -0.41 -8.13 21.89
C GLU A 279 -1.67 -7.26 21.73
N LEU A 280 -2.29 -7.31 20.56
CA LEU A 280 -3.55 -6.65 20.27
C LEU A 280 -4.71 -7.63 20.42
N GLU A 281 -5.80 -7.15 21.02
CA GLU A 281 -7.01 -7.95 21.15
C GLU A 281 -7.59 -8.27 19.75
N PRO A 282 -7.99 -9.53 19.50
CA PRO A 282 -8.64 -9.89 18.25
C PRO A 282 -10.02 -9.24 18.12
N PRO A 283 -10.55 -9.15 16.89
CA PRO A 283 -11.89 -8.63 16.66
C PRO A 283 -12.97 -9.38 17.45
N PHE A 284 -14.08 -8.68 17.66
CA PHE A 284 -15.36 -9.30 17.96
C PHE A 284 -15.83 -10.20 16.81
N GLN A 285 -16.72 -11.15 17.10
CA GLN A 285 -17.18 -12.16 16.15
C GLN A 285 -17.76 -11.55 14.87
N ILE A 286 -17.34 -12.05 13.71
CA ILE A 286 -17.88 -11.64 12.40
C ILE A 286 -18.87 -12.71 11.92
N THR A 287 -20.11 -12.31 11.65
CA THR A 287 -21.14 -13.19 11.11
C THR A 287 -21.32 -12.93 9.62
N GLY A 288 -21.13 -13.94 8.76
CA GLY A 288 -21.31 -13.84 7.31
C GLY A 288 -22.67 -14.35 6.85
N ARG A 289 -23.54 -13.46 6.35
CA ARG A 289 -24.86 -13.78 5.79
C ARG A 289 -24.94 -13.62 4.26
N GLY A 290 -23.82 -13.34 3.60
CA GLY A 290 -23.77 -13.26 2.15
C GLY A 290 -24.03 -14.61 1.48
N THR A 291 -24.82 -14.60 0.42
CA THR A 291 -25.16 -15.79 -0.35
C THR A 291 -24.31 -15.91 -1.60
N LYS A 292 -24.10 -17.15 -2.07
CA LYS A 292 -23.40 -17.41 -3.33
C LYS A 292 -24.21 -16.88 -4.52
N GLY A 293 -23.61 -15.95 -5.26
CA GLY A 293 -24.19 -15.37 -6.48
C GLY A 293 -23.55 -15.89 -7.77
N LYS A 294 -24.10 -15.46 -8.92
CA LYS A 294 -23.48 -15.67 -10.23
C LYS A 294 -22.20 -14.84 -10.31
N ILE A 295 -21.09 -15.46 -10.71
CA ILE A 295 -19.80 -14.77 -10.89
C ILE A 295 -19.89 -13.91 -12.16
N LYS A 296 -19.98 -12.59 -12.00
CA LYS A 296 -19.91 -11.60 -13.09
C LYS A 296 -18.57 -10.88 -13.11
N SER A 297 -17.98 -10.67 -11.95
CA SER A 297 -16.71 -9.96 -11.76
C SER A 297 -15.65 -10.87 -11.15
N LYS A 298 -14.43 -10.80 -11.69
CA LYS A 298 -13.25 -11.51 -11.19
C LYS A 298 -12.12 -10.51 -11.00
N ALA A 299 -11.47 -10.53 -9.85
CA ALA A 299 -10.34 -9.65 -9.56
C ALA A 299 -9.14 -10.41 -9.01
N VAL A 300 -7.94 -10.02 -9.43
CA VAL A 300 -6.67 -10.31 -8.76
C VAL A 300 -6.33 -9.13 -7.86
N ILE A 301 -6.10 -9.41 -6.58
CA ILE A 301 -5.73 -8.42 -5.56
C ILE A 301 -4.33 -8.72 -5.04
N ALA A 302 -3.43 -7.74 -5.18
CA ALA A 302 -2.07 -7.81 -4.67
C ALA A 302 -1.81 -6.77 -3.57
N ARG A 303 -0.83 -7.04 -2.71
CA ARG A 303 -0.33 -6.06 -1.73
C ARG A 303 0.45 -4.94 -2.42
N THR A 304 1.30 -5.30 -3.38
CA THR A 304 2.27 -4.43 -4.04
C THR A 304 1.96 -4.22 -5.53
N ASN A 305 2.43 -3.10 -6.12
CA ASN A 305 2.28 -2.92 -7.57
C ASN A 305 3.13 -3.94 -8.35
N LEU A 306 4.30 -4.32 -7.82
CA LEU A 306 5.15 -5.37 -8.38
C LEU A 306 4.38 -6.68 -8.45
N GLY A 307 3.91 -7.22 -7.33
CA GLY A 307 3.14 -8.47 -7.28
C GLY A 307 1.93 -8.45 -8.22
N LEU A 308 1.24 -7.30 -8.32
CA LEU A 308 0.13 -7.15 -9.27
C LEU A 308 0.59 -7.25 -10.73
N LEU A 309 1.65 -6.52 -11.10
CA LEU A 309 2.20 -6.55 -12.44
C LEU A 309 2.69 -7.95 -12.78
N LEU A 310 3.40 -8.63 -11.87
CA LEU A 310 3.85 -10.01 -12.05
C LEU A 310 2.68 -10.95 -12.38
N LYS A 311 1.61 -10.89 -11.59
CA LYS A 311 0.43 -11.71 -11.85
C LYS A 311 -0.31 -11.33 -13.11
N ALA A 312 -0.33 -10.06 -13.50
CA ALA A 312 -0.87 -9.66 -14.79
C ALA A 312 -0.06 -10.24 -15.95
N ILE A 313 1.28 -10.25 -15.85
CA ILE A 313 2.19 -10.80 -16.86
C ILE A 313 1.97 -12.31 -17.02
N GLU A 314 1.96 -13.04 -15.90
CA GLU A 314 1.65 -14.47 -15.84
C GLU A 314 0.30 -14.75 -16.52
N TYR A 315 -0.74 -14.02 -16.11
CA TYR A 315 -2.08 -14.18 -16.64
C TYR A 315 -2.18 -13.95 -18.15
N VAL A 316 -1.61 -12.87 -18.68
CA VAL A 316 -1.68 -12.57 -20.12
C VAL A 316 -0.81 -13.50 -20.97
N THR A 317 0.22 -14.11 -20.39
CA THR A 317 1.16 -15.01 -21.06
C THR A 317 0.63 -16.44 -21.10
N GLU A 318 0.14 -16.95 -19.97
CA GLU A 318 -0.38 -18.32 -19.86
C GLU A 318 -1.76 -18.45 -20.51
N LYS A 319 -2.64 -17.49 -20.28
CA LYS A 319 -3.99 -17.51 -20.85
C LYS A 319 -4.00 -16.81 -22.20
N LYS A 320 -3.49 -17.53 -23.21
CA LYS A 320 -3.36 -17.05 -24.60
C LYS A 320 -4.66 -16.49 -25.20
N ARG A 321 -5.83 -16.92 -24.72
CA ARG A 321 -7.16 -16.50 -25.22
C ARG A 321 -7.78 -15.30 -24.51
N VAL A 322 -7.16 -14.77 -23.45
CA VAL A 322 -7.67 -13.57 -22.76
C VAL A 322 -7.60 -12.39 -23.70
N LYS A 323 -8.74 -11.72 -23.88
CA LYS A 323 -8.92 -10.53 -24.70
C LYS A 323 -8.95 -9.27 -23.86
N ASN A 324 -9.73 -9.28 -22.77
CA ASN A 324 -10.08 -8.06 -22.04
C ASN A 324 -9.63 -8.14 -20.58
N ILE A 325 -8.71 -7.27 -20.18
CA ILE A 325 -8.29 -7.08 -18.79
C ILE A 325 -8.50 -5.63 -18.36
N TYR A 326 -8.71 -5.40 -17.08
CA TYR A 326 -8.88 -4.06 -16.53
C TYR A 326 -7.95 -3.84 -15.34
N PHE A 327 -7.45 -2.62 -15.15
CA PHE A 327 -6.62 -2.21 -14.01
C PHE A 327 -7.34 -1.10 -13.24
N GLU A 328 -7.55 -1.31 -11.95
CA GLU A 328 -8.17 -0.28 -11.11
C GLU A 328 -7.27 0.97 -11.04
N GLY A 329 -7.85 2.11 -11.43
CA GLY A 329 -7.19 3.41 -11.50
C GLY A 329 -6.07 3.51 -12.53
N ASN A 330 -6.24 2.81 -13.67
CA ASN A 330 -5.41 2.86 -14.89
C ASN A 330 -4.03 2.18 -14.77
N ILE A 331 -3.62 1.48 -15.82
CA ILE A 331 -2.30 0.83 -15.91
C ILE A 331 -1.12 1.80 -15.66
N ASN A 332 -1.25 3.06 -16.06
CA ASN A 332 -0.20 4.06 -15.90
C ASN A 332 0.16 4.27 -14.42
N SER A 333 -0.80 4.12 -13.51
CA SER A 333 -0.54 4.26 -12.08
C SER A 333 0.39 3.19 -11.49
N TYR A 334 0.70 2.14 -12.26
CA TYR A 334 1.62 1.07 -11.90
C TYR A 334 2.94 1.15 -12.67
N THR A 335 3.02 1.98 -13.72
CA THR A 335 4.24 2.17 -14.53
C THR A 335 4.91 3.52 -14.33
N TYR A 336 4.31 4.40 -13.53
CA TYR A 336 4.80 5.71 -13.15
C TYR A 336 4.76 5.87 -11.62
N ALA A 337 5.76 6.54 -11.07
CA ALA A 337 5.79 7.00 -9.69
C ALA A 337 4.98 8.28 -9.56
N GLU A 338 4.58 8.64 -8.35
CA GLU A 338 3.81 9.86 -8.07
C GLU A 338 4.54 11.13 -8.54
N GLU A 339 5.87 11.15 -8.45
CA GLU A 339 6.69 12.27 -8.94
C GLU A 339 6.83 12.31 -10.48
N GLY A 340 6.31 11.30 -11.18
CA GLY A 340 6.25 11.22 -12.64
C GLY A 340 7.38 10.43 -13.29
N ALA A 341 8.35 9.95 -12.52
CA ALA A 341 9.33 9.00 -12.98
C ALA A 341 8.66 7.74 -13.54
N SER A 342 9.07 7.28 -14.72
CA SER A 342 8.52 6.08 -15.34
C SER A 342 9.43 4.88 -15.17
N LEU A 343 8.85 3.68 -15.27
CA LEU A 343 9.60 2.44 -15.35
C LEU A 343 10.60 2.44 -16.54
N TYR A 344 10.30 3.17 -17.61
CA TYR A 344 11.21 3.33 -18.75
C TYR A 344 12.40 4.24 -18.45
N ASP A 345 12.25 5.24 -17.58
CA ASP A 345 13.34 6.10 -17.14
C ASP A 345 14.35 5.28 -16.33
N VAL A 346 13.87 4.49 -15.37
CA VAL A 346 14.70 3.59 -14.55
C VAL A 346 15.37 2.51 -15.43
N LEU A 347 14.65 1.94 -16.39
CA LEU A 347 15.22 0.99 -17.35
C LEU A 347 16.30 1.63 -18.22
N SER A 348 16.11 2.89 -18.63
CA SER A 348 17.08 3.61 -19.44
C SER A 348 18.34 3.95 -18.64
N LEU A 349 18.19 4.32 -17.37
CA LEU A 349 19.30 4.50 -16.43
C LEU A 349 20.11 3.21 -16.26
N ASN A 350 19.43 2.08 -16.01
CA ASN A 350 20.07 0.77 -15.88
C ASN A 350 20.83 0.33 -17.15
N ASN A 351 20.35 0.75 -18.33
CA ASN A 351 21.02 0.49 -19.60
C ASN A 351 22.10 1.53 -19.97
N GLY A 352 22.37 2.53 -19.10
CA GLY A 352 23.30 3.64 -19.38
C GLY A 352 22.82 4.62 -20.45
N LYS A 353 21.56 4.54 -20.88
CA LYS A 353 20.98 5.35 -21.97
C LYS A 353 20.39 6.67 -21.46
N HIS A 354 21.24 7.50 -20.85
CA HIS A 354 20.85 8.76 -20.20
C HIS A 354 20.08 9.74 -21.10
N ARG A 355 20.32 9.73 -22.41
CA ARG A 355 19.61 10.59 -23.37
C ARG A 355 18.12 10.27 -23.50
N LEU A 356 17.71 9.06 -23.13
CA LEU A 356 16.31 8.59 -23.20
C LEU A 356 15.53 8.84 -21.90
N ILE A 357 16.19 9.36 -20.86
CA ILE A 357 15.56 9.66 -19.57
C ILE A 357 14.86 11.02 -19.66
N ASN A 358 13.54 11.01 -19.41
CA ASN A 358 12.69 12.19 -19.40
C ASN A 358 12.56 12.79 -18.00
N ASP A 359 12.55 11.95 -16.96
CA ASP A 359 12.44 12.40 -15.59
C ASP A 359 13.67 13.23 -15.15
N LYS A 360 13.42 14.42 -14.58
CA LYS A 360 14.49 15.38 -14.25
C LYS A 360 15.38 14.89 -13.11
N LEU A 361 14.83 14.16 -12.14
CA LEU A 361 15.57 13.64 -10.99
C LEU A 361 16.44 12.45 -11.42
N ILE A 362 15.85 11.44 -12.06
CA ILE A 362 16.55 10.24 -12.53
C ILE A 362 17.65 10.62 -13.51
N LYS A 363 17.45 11.64 -14.35
CA LYS A 363 18.45 12.09 -15.32
C LYS A 363 19.72 12.67 -14.67
N GLN A 364 19.67 13.10 -13.41
CA GLN A 364 20.87 13.56 -12.68
C GLN A 364 21.70 12.39 -12.13
N MET A 365 21.10 11.20 -12.01
CA MET A 365 21.77 9.99 -11.54
C MET A 365 22.73 9.49 -12.62
N LYS A 366 23.93 9.07 -12.23
CA LYS A 366 24.97 8.51 -13.10
C LYS A 366 24.69 7.05 -13.46
N ASN A 367 24.10 6.31 -12.54
CA ASN A 367 23.86 4.88 -12.63
C ASN A 367 22.76 4.44 -11.66
N ILE A 368 22.43 3.16 -11.71
CA ILE A 368 21.36 2.60 -10.87
C ILE A 368 21.75 2.62 -9.38
N GLU A 369 23.04 2.47 -9.06
CA GLU A 369 23.54 2.46 -7.68
C GLU A 369 23.30 3.80 -6.97
N GLU A 370 23.48 4.92 -7.67
CA GLU A 370 23.21 6.26 -7.13
C GLU A 370 21.71 6.50 -6.92
N LEU A 371 20.86 5.91 -7.78
CA LEU A 371 19.41 5.93 -7.57
C LEU A 371 19.01 5.09 -6.35
N GLU A 372 19.64 3.92 -6.13
CA GLU A 372 19.40 3.10 -4.93
C GLU A 372 19.80 3.82 -3.65
N GLU A 373 20.94 4.51 -3.64
CA GLU A 373 21.36 5.33 -2.49
C GLU A 373 20.36 6.46 -2.21
N TYR A 374 19.85 7.12 -3.26
CA TYR A 374 18.77 8.10 -3.12
C TYR A 374 17.51 7.47 -2.52
N ILE A 375 17.09 6.30 -3.00
CA ILE A 375 15.91 5.58 -2.50
C ILE A 375 16.06 5.23 -1.02
N GLU A 376 17.23 4.75 -0.58
CA GLU A 376 17.48 4.44 0.83
C GLU A 376 17.43 5.71 1.69
N LYS A 377 18.09 6.80 1.25
CA LYS A 377 18.10 8.07 2.00
C LYS A 377 16.75 8.77 2.02
N THR A 378 15.85 8.48 1.07
CA THR A 378 14.52 9.10 0.98
C THR A 378 13.38 8.16 1.31
N GLU A 379 13.60 6.87 1.52
CA GLU A 379 12.57 5.83 1.67
C GLU A 379 11.53 5.85 0.53
N ASP A 380 11.96 6.07 -0.71
CA ASP A 380 11.06 6.10 -1.87
C ASP A 380 10.68 4.67 -2.31
N VAL A 381 9.60 4.17 -1.72
CA VAL A 381 9.07 2.82 -1.97
C VAL A 381 8.71 2.60 -3.44
N GLN A 382 8.21 3.62 -4.13
CA GLN A 382 7.78 3.47 -5.52
C GLN A 382 8.97 3.37 -6.47
N LEU A 383 9.99 4.22 -6.31
CA LEU A 383 11.23 4.12 -7.07
C LEU A 383 11.98 2.82 -6.76
N GLY A 384 12.05 2.41 -5.49
CA GLY A 384 12.61 1.11 -5.08
C GLY A 384 11.99 -0.06 -5.84
N MET A 385 10.66 -0.09 -5.90
CA MET A 385 9.93 -1.10 -6.64
C MET A 385 10.21 -1.07 -8.15
N MET A 386 10.34 0.12 -8.75
CA MET A 386 10.72 0.22 -10.16
C MET A 386 12.12 -0.34 -10.42
N VAL A 387 13.07 -0.08 -9.52
CA VAL A 387 14.42 -0.64 -9.60
C VAL A 387 14.35 -2.17 -9.53
N GLU A 388 13.57 -2.75 -8.63
CA GLU A 388 13.37 -4.21 -8.54
C GLU A 388 12.79 -4.79 -9.83
N ILE A 389 11.73 -4.19 -10.39
CA ILE A 389 11.14 -4.61 -11.66
C ILE A 389 12.19 -4.55 -12.78
N VAL A 390 12.97 -3.47 -12.85
CA VAL A 390 14.03 -3.30 -13.86
C VAL A 390 15.14 -4.33 -13.71
N LYS A 391 15.56 -4.65 -12.47
CA LYS A 391 16.57 -5.67 -12.20
C LYS A 391 16.12 -7.07 -12.62
N GLU A 392 14.86 -7.40 -12.37
CA GLU A 392 14.29 -8.71 -12.70
C GLU A 392 14.01 -8.88 -14.20
N TYR A 393 13.36 -7.90 -14.83
CA TYR A 393 12.84 -8.04 -16.20
C TYR A 393 13.71 -7.36 -17.27
N GLY A 394 14.51 -6.36 -16.89
CA GLY A 394 15.36 -5.59 -17.78
C GLY A 394 14.67 -5.21 -19.09
N ASN A 395 15.31 -5.56 -20.21
CA ASN A 395 14.85 -5.18 -21.55
C ASN A 395 13.59 -5.92 -22.04
N SER A 396 13.02 -6.84 -21.26
CA SER A 396 11.73 -7.47 -21.59
C SER A 396 10.53 -6.59 -21.22
N ILE A 397 10.71 -5.61 -20.33
CA ILE A 397 9.67 -4.71 -19.83
C ILE A 397 8.84 -4.06 -20.96
N PRO A 398 9.43 -3.47 -22.02
CA PRO A 398 8.64 -2.82 -23.07
C PRO A 398 7.68 -3.79 -23.78
N SER A 399 8.13 -5.01 -24.07
CA SER A 399 7.31 -6.05 -24.71
C SER A 399 6.16 -6.47 -23.81
N ILE A 400 6.45 -6.63 -22.51
CA ILE A 400 5.48 -7.00 -21.49
C ILE A 400 4.40 -5.94 -21.34
N ILE A 401 4.78 -4.68 -21.09
CA ILE A 401 3.84 -3.58 -20.89
C ILE A 401 2.99 -3.38 -22.14
N ASN A 402 3.56 -3.53 -23.34
CA ASN A 402 2.79 -3.46 -24.59
C ASN A 402 1.73 -4.58 -24.69
N LYS A 403 2.04 -5.81 -24.29
CA LYS A 403 1.05 -6.91 -24.25
C LYS A 403 -0.10 -6.62 -23.29
N ILE A 404 0.21 -6.05 -22.12
CA ILE A 404 -0.82 -5.68 -21.13
C ILE A 404 -1.67 -4.54 -21.69
N LYS A 405 -1.06 -3.46 -22.20
CA LYS A 405 -1.78 -2.31 -22.79
C LYS A 405 -2.71 -2.71 -23.93
N LYS A 406 -2.30 -3.63 -24.81
CA LYS A 406 -3.15 -4.12 -25.92
C LYS A 406 -4.40 -4.86 -25.48
N LYS A 407 -4.39 -5.46 -24.29
CA LYS A 407 -5.53 -6.19 -23.72
C LYS A 407 -6.31 -5.34 -22.70
N HIS A 408 -5.76 -4.21 -22.31
CA HIS A 408 -6.37 -3.33 -21.32
C HIS A 408 -7.54 -2.59 -21.95
N ILE A 409 -8.71 -2.69 -21.34
CA ILE A 409 -9.91 -1.96 -21.74
C ILE A 409 -10.09 -0.69 -20.90
N ASP A 410 -10.85 0.27 -21.42
CA ASP A 410 -11.14 1.53 -20.75
C ASP A 410 -12.13 1.34 -19.57
N THR A 411 -12.21 2.35 -18.70
CA THR A 411 -13.04 2.30 -17.49
C THR A 411 -14.53 2.12 -17.76
N ASP A 412 -15.04 2.71 -18.85
CA ASP A 412 -16.45 2.59 -19.22
C ASP A 412 -16.83 1.16 -19.62
N ASP A 413 -15.85 0.35 -20.04
CA ASP A 413 -16.00 -1.05 -20.43
C ASP A 413 -15.63 -2.04 -19.32
N LYS A 414 -15.40 -1.57 -18.08
CA LYS A 414 -14.95 -2.41 -16.94
C LYS A 414 -15.78 -3.68 -16.76
N GLU A 415 -17.10 -3.62 -17.01
CA GLU A 415 -18.00 -4.78 -16.88
C GLU A 415 -17.69 -5.91 -17.88
N ASN A 416 -17.02 -5.60 -18.98
CA ASN A 416 -16.60 -6.54 -20.02
C ASN A 416 -15.21 -7.17 -19.74
N ALA A 417 -14.58 -6.86 -18.60
CA ALA A 417 -13.29 -7.41 -18.22
C ALA A 417 -13.39 -8.90 -17.81
N GLU A 418 -12.54 -9.74 -18.40
CA GLU A 418 -12.41 -11.15 -17.97
C GLU A 418 -11.66 -11.28 -16.64
N MET A 419 -10.79 -10.30 -16.36
CA MET A 419 -10.06 -10.17 -15.11
C MET A 419 -9.74 -8.70 -14.81
N ILE A 420 -9.98 -8.32 -13.57
CA ILE A 420 -9.63 -7.02 -13.00
C ILE A 420 -8.35 -7.18 -12.17
N PHE A 421 -7.40 -6.26 -12.30
CA PHE A 421 -6.17 -6.21 -11.52
C PHE A 421 -6.21 -4.97 -10.63
N SER A 422 -6.03 -5.16 -9.32
CA SER A 422 -5.99 -4.06 -8.36
C SER A 422 -5.01 -4.34 -7.24
N THR A 423 -4.35 -3.29 -6.73
CA THR A 423 -3.79 -3.39 -5.39
C THR A 423 -4.88 -3.31 -4.33
N VAL A 424 -4.60 -3.84 -3.14
CA VAL A 424 -5.49 -3.81 -1.99
C VAL A 424 -5.99 -2.40 -1.65
N HIS A 425 -5.12 -1.38 -1.70
CA HIS A 425 -5.50 0.01 -1.42
C HIS A 425 -6.51 0.57 -2.42
N ARG A 426 -6.37 0.19 -3.70
CA ARG A 426 -7.21 0.70 -4.80
C ARG A 426 -8.58 0.05 -4.85
N CYS A 427 -8.67 -1.23 -4.50
CA CYS A 427 -9.95 -1.93 -4.43
C CYS A 427 -10.73 -1.67 -3.13
N LYS A 428 -10.18 -0.92 -2.17
CA LYS A 428 -10.90 -0.58 -0.95
C LYS A 428 -12.20 0.16 -1.29
N GLY A 429 -13.30 -0.28 -0.69
CA GLY A 429 -14.65 0.21 -1.03
C GLY A 429 -15.28 -0.46 -2.26
N MET A 430 -14.51 -1.22 -3.05
CA MET A 430 -15.04 -2.06 -4.13
C MET A 430 -15.34 -3.46 -3.62
N GLU A 431 -16.02 -4.26 -4.44
CA GLU A 431 -16.41 -5.63 -4.13
C GLU A 431 -16.45 -6.44 -5.43
N TYR A 432 -16.06 -7.72 -5.39
CA TYR A 432 -16.03 -8.61 -6.56
C TYR A 432 -16.67 -9.96 -6.26
N ASP A 433 -17.26 -10.60 -7.26
CA ASP A 433 -17.90 -11.90 -7.06
C ASP A 433 -16.86 -12.99 -6.77
N ALA A 434 -15.72 -12.94 -7.48
CA ALA A 434 -14.58 -13.79 -7.24
C ALA A 434 -13.28 -12.99 -7.08
N VAL A 435 -12.50 -13.29 -6.05
CA VAL A 435 -11.20 -12.65 -5.77
C VAL A 435 -10.10 -13.70 -5.75
N GLN A 436 -8.98 -13.39 -6.40
CA GLN A 436 -7.73 -14.12 -6.31
C GLN A 436 -6.70 -13.25 -5.58
N ILE A 437 -6.19 -13.72 -4.45
CA ILE A 437 -5.16 -13.06 -3.67
C ILE A 437 -3.78 -13.46 -4.19
N VAL A 438 -2.88 -12.50 -4.36
CA VAL A 438 -1.46 -12.74 -4.69
C VAL A 438 -0.68 -13.13 -3.43
N ASP A 439 0.41 -13.87 -3.57
CA ASP A 439 1.25 -14.37 -2.48
C ASP A 439 2.19 -13.31 -1.87
N ASP A 440 1.97 -12.03 -2.16
CA ASP A 440 2.80 -10.90 -1.72
C ASP A 440 2.32 -10.19 -0.44
N PHE A 441 1.32 -10.76 0.25
CA PHE A 441 0.87 -10.31 1.57
C PHE A 441 1.71 -10.93 2.70
N ILE A 442 1.62 -10.36 3.90
CA ILE A 442 2.22 -10.98 5.09
C ILE A 442 1.57 -12.34 5.39
N SER A 443 2.40 -13.34 5.68
CA SER A 443 1.96 -14.65 6.17
C SER A 443 2.13 -14.75 7.69
N GLU A 444 1.42 -15.69 8.31
CA GLU A 444 1.56 -16.02 9.74
C GLU A 444 3.02 -16.36 10.08
N GLU A 445 3.65 -17.28 9.34
CA GLU A 445 5.05 -17.68 9.54
C GLU A 445 6.01 -16.48 9.47
N LYS A 446 5.80 -15.56 8.52
CA LYS A 446 6.65 -14.37 8.38
C LYS A 446 6.45 -13.41 9.54
N LEU A 447 5.21 -13.25 10.00
CA LEU A 447 4.88 -12.42 11.15
C LEU A 447 5.48 -12.99 12.44
N GLU A 448 5.32 -14.29 12.70
CA GLU A 448 5.94 -14.99 13.83
C GLU A 448 7.45 -14.80 13.84
N LYS A 449 8.10 -15.01 12.69
CA LYS A 449 9.55 -14.82 12.55
C LYS A 449 9.98 -13.38 12.84
N LEU A 450 9.24 -12.39 12.35
CA LEU A 450 9.55 -10.98 12.62
C LEU A 450 9.44 -10.66 14.11
N VAL A 451 8.42 -11.19 14.79
CA VAL A 451 8.20 -10.99 16.22
C VAL A 451 9.23 -11.74 17.07
N SER A 452 9.68 -12.94 16.64
CA SER A 452 10.67 -13.73 17.38
C SER A 452 12.10 -13.23 17.20
N ASP A 453 12.47 -12.78 16.00
CA ASP A 453 13.85 -12.46 15.64
C ASP A 453 14.27 -11.05 16.08
N ASN A 454 13.32 -10.18 16.42
CA ASN A 454 13.57 -8.79 16.77
C ASN A 454 13.18 -8.50 18.22
N LYS A 455 13.86 -7.54 18.84
CA LYS A 455 13.38 -6.98 20.12
C LYS A 455 12.09 -6.23 19.86
N LYS A 456 11.17 -6.27 20.81
CA LYS A 456 9.89 -5.54 20.71
C LYS A 456 10.05 -4.05 20.41
N GLU A 457 11.10 -3.43 20.97
CA GLU A 457 11.41 -2.00 20.78
C GLU A 457 11.79 -1.64 19.34
N ASP A 458 12.25 -2.61 18.55
CA ASP A 458 12.66 -2.42 17.16
C ASP A 458 11.50 -2.67 16.16
N LEU A 459 10.34 -3.13 16.66
CA LEU A 459 9.19 -3.50 15.84
C LEU A 459 8.16 -2.37 15.80
N ASP A 460 7.83 -1.95 14.58
CA ASP A 460 6.68 -1.08 14.33
C ASP A 460 5.39 -1.90 14.32
N PHE A 461 4.77 -2.02 15.50
CA PHE A 461 3.52 -2.77 15.67
C PHE A 461 2.36 -2.18 14.88
N ASP A 462 2.31 -0.86 14.68
CA ASP A 462 1.26 -0.22 13.88
C ASP A 462 1.36 -0.64 12.42
N LYS A 463 2.58 -0.68 11.87
CA LYS A 463 2.85 -1.16 10.51
C LYS A 463 2.55 -2.64 10.33
N LEU A 464 2.92 -3.49 11.30
CA LEU A 464 2.60 -4.92 11.26
C LEU A 464 1.09 -5.17 11.36
N ASN A 465 0.39 -4.41 12.22
CA ASN A 465 -1.06 -4.44 12.33
C ASN A 465 -1.74 -3.99 11.03
N GLU A 466 -1.20 -2.98 10.35
CA GLU A 466 -1.66 -2.56 9.02
C GLU A 466 -1.49 -3.69 7.98
N GLU A 467 -0.37 -4.42 7.97
CA GLU A 467 -0.17 -5.57 7.07
C GLU A 467 -1.21 -6.68 7.27
N ILE A 468 -1.62 -6.95 8.51
CA ILE A 468 -2.72 -7.89 8.79
C ILE A 468 -4.06 -7.32 8.26
N ASN A 469 -4.33 -6.04 8.51
CA ASN A 469 -5.53 -5.35 8.00
C ASN A 469 -5.61 -5.39 6.47
N LEU A 470 -4.48 -5.30 5.77
CA LEU A 470 -4.42 -5.36 4.32
C LEU A 470 -4.88 -6.72 3.79
N LEU A 471 -4.44 -7.83 4.40
CA LEU A 471 -4.93 -9.16 4.04
C LEU A 471 -6.42 -9.32 4.34
N TYR A 472 -6.88 -8.83 5.52
CA TYR A 472 -8.31 -8.79 5.86
C TYR A 472 -9.14 -8.01 4.82
N VAL A 473 -8.68 -6.83 4.40
CA VAL A 473 -9.33 -6.02 3.38
C VAL A 473 -9.44 -6.81 2.07
N ALA A 474 -8.35 -7.45 1.63
CA ALA A 474 -8.31 -8.25 0.40
C ALA A 474 -9.29 -9.43 0.44
N ILE A 475 -9.31 -10.20 1.52
CA ILE A 475 -10.23 -11.33 1.74
C ILE A 475 -11.68 -10.85 1.67
N THR A 476 -11.99 -9.77 2.39
CA THR A 476 -13.37 -9.25 2.51
C THR A 476 -13.87 -8.52 1.26
N ARG A 477 -13.07 -8.42 0.18
CA ARG A 477 -13.56 -7.94 -1.13
C ARG A 477 -14.36 -9.00 -1.88
N ALA A 478 -14.18 -10.27 -1.54
CA ALA A 478 -14.89 -11.37 -2.19
C ALA A 478 -16.36 -11.46 -1.72
N LYS A 479 -17.29 -11.62 -2.66
CA LYS A 479 -18.71 -11.94 -2.34
C LYS A 479 -18.98 -13.44 -2.31
N SER A 480 -18.51 -14.16 -3.34
CA SER A 480 -18.93 -15.54 -3.59
C SER A 480 -17.78 -16.54 -3.60
N SER A 481 -16.61 -16.19 -4.13
CA SER A 481 -15.47 -17.11 -4.24
C SER A 481 -14.15 -16.41 -3.96
N LEU A 482 -13.30 -17.07 -3.18
CA LEU A 482 -11.97 -16.61 -2.83
C LEU A 482 -10.95 -17.65 -3.25
N TYR A 483 -9.90 -17.22 -3.93
CA TYR A 483 -8.73 -18.02 -4.27
C TYR A 483 -7.55 -17.43 -3.50
N ILE A 484 -6.98 -18.22 -2.60
CA ILE A 484 -5.93 -17.75 -1.68
C ILE A 484 -4.73 -18.71 -1.73
N PRO A 485 -3.48 -18.19 -1.79
CA PRO A 485 -2.28 -19.01 -1.70
C PRO A 485 -2.23 -19.82 -0.41
N GLU A 486 -1.69 -21.04 -0.48
CA GLU A 486 -1.46 -21.90 0.70
C GLU A 486 -0.62 -21.21 1.79
N THR A 487 0.33 -20.37 1.41
CA THR A 487 1.19 -19.61 2.33
C THR A 487 0.45 -18.54 3.15
N LEU A 488 -0.76 -18.16 2.74
CA LEU A 488 -1.59 -17.15 3.42
C LEU A 488 -2.78 -17.78 4.15
N MET A 489 -2.89 -19.12 4.13
CA MET A 489 -3.95 -19.83 4.83
C MET A 489 -3.55 -20.06 6.30
N PRO A 490 -4.41 -19.66 7.26
CA PRO A 490 -4.22 -20.04 8.67
C PRO A 490 -4.23 -21.56 8.83
N ALA A 491 -3.37 -22.10 9.71
CA ALA A 491 -3.19 -23.54 9.89
C ALA A 491 -4.47 -24.30 10.30
N GLU A 492 -5.39 -23.62 10.97
CA GLU A 492 -6.62 -24.18 11.55
C GLU A 492 -7.76 -24.35 10.53
N LEU A 493 -7.62 -23.82 9.31
CA LEU A 493 -8.69 -23.79 8.32
C LEU A 493 -8.43 -24.69 7.11
N GLN A 494 -9.51 -25.34 6.65
CA GLN A 494 -9.51 -26.15 5.44
C GLN A 494 -10.19 -25.43 4.26
N ALA A 495 -9.89 -25.87 3.05
CA ALA A 495 -10.59 -25.42 1.85
C ALA A 495 -12.11 -25.68 1.99
N SER A 496 -12.91 -24.77 1.44
CA SER A 496 -14.36 -24.90 1.39
C SER A 496 -14.86 -24.71 -0.04
N GLY A 497 -16.15 -24.95 -0.31
CA GLY A 497 -16.72 -24.70 -1.64
C GLY A 497 -16.57 -23.24 -2.13
N GLN A 498 -16.34 -22.30 -1.20
CA GLN A 498 -16.16 -20.88 -1.48
C GLN A 498 -14.72 -20.40 -1.33
N ILE A 499 -13.87 -21.12 -0.58
CA ILE A 499 -12.45 -20.81 -0.39
C ILE A 499 -11.61 -21.89 -1.07
N ARG A 500 -10.92 -21.52 -2.14
CA ARG A 500 -10.05 -22.41 -2.92
C ARG A 500 -8.59 -22.08 -2.64
N ILE A 501 -7.86 -23.07 -2.15
CA ILE A 501 -6.43 -22.94 -1.90
C ILE A 501 -5.69 -23.10 -3.24
N MET A 502 -4.84 -22.13 -3.57
CA MET A 502 -3.94 -22.22 -4.71
C MET A 502 -2.62 -22.82 -4.21
N GLY A 503 -2.27 -24.01 -4.71
CA GLY A 503 -0.97 -24.61 -4.43
C GLY A 503 0.16 -23.75 -5.00
N VAL A 504 1.26 -23.64 -4.27
CA VAL A 504 2.48 -23.00 -4.77
C VAL A 504 3.08 -23.91 -5.84
N GLY A 505 2.65 -23.76 -7.09
CA GLY A 505 3.27 -24.33 -8.30
C GLY A 505 3.98 -25.68 -8.11
N LYS A 506 3.27 -26.72 -7.68
CA LYS A 506 3.68 -28.13 -7.84
C LYS A 506 2.77 -28.79 -8.89
N GLU A 507 2.78 -28.29 -10.11
CA GLU A 507 2.22 -29.00 -11.27
C GLU A 507 3.28 -29.60 -12.20
N VAL A 508 4.49 -29.84 -11.70
CA VAL A 508 5.51 -30.65 -12.38
C VAL A 508 6.10 -31.67 -11.41
N GLU A 509 5.27 -32.54 -10.83
CA GLU A 509 5.77 -33.71 -10.08
C GLU A 509 4.70 -34.81 -9.96
N LYS A 510 4.11 -35.20 -11.09
CA LYS A 510 3.42 -36.48 -11.25
C LYS A 510 3.97 -37.22 -12.47
N GLN A 511 5.27 -37.52 -12.44
CA GLN A 511 5.92 -38.55 -13.26
C GLN A 511 7.39 -38.74 -12.82
N ALA A 512 7.63 -39.03 -11.54
CA ALA A 512 8.93 -39.53 -11.07
C ALA A 512 8.80 -40.19 -9.69
N SER A 513 7.85 -41.09 -9.53
CA SER A 513 7.90 -42.05 -8.42
C SER A 513 8.90 -43.15 -8.78
N THR A 514 10.17 -43.00 -8.44
CA THR A 514 11.03 -44.15 -8.09
C THR A 514 12.31 -43.74 -7.38
N ASN A 515 12.56 -44.41 -6.26
CA ASN A 515 13.84 -44.67 -5.61
C ASN A 515 14.45 -43.67 -4.60
N ARG A 516 14.33 -44.14 -3.34
CA ARG A 516 15.36 -44.33 -2.30
C ARG A 516 15.60 -43.21 -1.29
N ARG A 517 15.14 -43.55 -0.08
CA ARG A 517 15.55 -43.08 1.25
C ARG A 517 17.06 -43.30 1.49
N SER A 518 17.72 -42.33 2.13
CA SER A 518 18.64 -42.58 3.26
C SER A 518 18.97 -41.30 4.05
N ARG A 519 19.01 -41.46 5.38
CA ARG A 519 19.30 -40.49 6.45
C ARG A 519 20.79 -40.14 6.55
N VAL A 520 21.16 -38.91 6.98
CA VAL A 520 22.28 -38.63 7.92
C VAL A 520 22.03 -37.31 8.71
N LYS A 521 22.52 -37.27 9.96
CA LYS A 521 22.36 -36.33 11.08
C LYS A 521 23.35 -35.13 11.12
N GLU A 522 22.89 -34.06 11.78
CA GLU A 522 23.50 -33.04 12.69
C GLU A 522 25.03 -32.76 12.75
N LYS A 523 25.42 -31.47 12.76
CA LYS A 523 26.01 -30.73 13.93
C LYS A 523 26.34 -29.23 13.66
N THR A 524 26.31 -28.47 14.77
CA THR A 524 26.54 -27.04 15.14
C THR A 524 27.96 -26.49 14.79
N ASP A 525 28.36 -25.21 14.79
CA ASP A 525 28.03 -24.01 15.60
C ASP A 525 28.70 -22.69 15.05
N LYS A 526 28.13 -21.52 15.41
CA LYS A 526 28.69 -20.17 15.75
C LYS A 526 29.21 -19.07 14.77
N ASP A 527 28.69 -17.86 15.07
CA ASP A 527 29.13 -16.45 14.90
C ASP A 527 29.23 -15.84 13.48
N GLY A 528 28.71 -14.66 13.12
CA GLY A 528 28.02 -13.54 13.79
C GLY A 528 27.98 -12.33 12.82
N VAL A 529 27.07 -11.37 13.06
CA VAL A 529 26.83 -10.08 12.37
C VAL A 529 25.77 -10.10 11.25
N VAL A 530 24.55 -9.65 11.60
CA VAL A 530 23.37 -9.49 10.73
C VAL A 530 23.25 -8.03 10.32
N THR A 531 23.11 -7.78 9.00
CA THR A 531 22.79 -6.47 8.43
C THR A 531 21.45 -6.55 7.69
N ASN A 532 20.52 -5.68 8.06
CA ASN A 532 19.17 -5.61 7.51
C ASN A 532 19.20 -5.15 6.04
N SER A 533 18.77 -6.03 5.14
CA SER A 533 18.26 -5.67 3.81
C SER A 533 17.36 -6.80 3.32
N PHE A 534 16.08 -6.51 3.13
CA PHE A 534 15.08 -7.48 2.70
C PHE A 534 15.24 -7.80 1.21
N SER A 535 15.78 -8.98 0.85
CA SER A 535 15.64 -9.62 -0.47
C SER A 535 16.60 -10.83 -0.63
N VAL A 536 16.17 -12.09 -0.36
CA VAL A 536 16.93 -13.31 -0.75
C VAL A 536 16.09 -14.60 -0.86
N ASP A 537 15.02 -14.76 -0.06
CA ASP A 537 14.48 -16.10 0.25
C ASP A 537 13.67 -16.78 -0.87
N GLU A 538 13.13 -16.05 -1.84
CA GLU A 538 12.38 -16.66 -2.96
C GLU A 538 13.30 -17.26 -4.04
N ILE A 539 14.54 -16.76 -4.18
CA ILE A 539 15.54 -17.27 -5.12
C ILE A 539 16.16 -18.59 -4.61
N ARG A 540 16.14 -18.82 -3.28
CA ARG A 540 16.62 -20.04 -2.63
C ARG A 540 15.82 -21.29 -3.03
N LYS A 541 14.59 -21.14 -3.55
CA LYS A 541 13.79 -22.26 -4.08
C LYS A 541 14.34 -22.87 -5.39
N LYS A 542 15.15 -22.15 -6.18
CA LYS A 542 15.74 -22.65 -7.45
C LYS A 542 17.27 -22.84 -7.46
N HIS A 543 18.02 -22.14 -6.61
CA HIS A 543 19.50 -22.14 -6.64
C HIS A 543 20.11 -22.18 -5.24
N ARG A 544 20.33 -23.39 -4.71
CA ARG A 544 20.76 -23.67 -3.31
C ARG A 544 22.05 -22.98 -2.86
N THR A 545 22.89 -22.48 -3.79
CA THR A 545 24.21 -21.89 -3.50
C THR A 545 24.41 -20.50 -4.11
N ALA A 546 23.34 -19.84 -4.59
CA ALA A 546 23.39 -18.59 -5.35
C ALA A 546 24.23 -17.46 -4.69
N TYR A 547 24.28 -17.43 -3.36
CA TYR A 547 24.93 -16.38 -2.58
C TYR A 547 26.02 -16.88 -1.61
N LYS A 548 26.51 -18.13 -1.76
CA LYS A 548 27.72 -18.52 -1.03
C LYS A 548 28.91 -17.71 -1.55
N PRO A 549 29.84 -17.24 -0.70
CA PRO A 549 31.08 -16.61 -1.16
C PRO A 549 31.79 -17.49 -2.20
N TRP A 550 32.44 -16.88 -3.18
CA TRP A 550 33.35 -17.59 -4.06
C TRP A 550 34.62 -17.89 -3.27
N THR A 551 34.98 -19.17 -3.14
CA THR A 551 36.26 -19.58 -2.55
C THR A 551 37.31 -19.71 -3.66
N ARG A 552 38.58 -19.76 -3.30
CA ARG A 552 39.67 -19.90 -4.29
C ARG A 552 39.55 -21.21 -5.07
N GLU A 553 39.05 -22.26 -4.44
CA GLU A 553 38.80 -23.56 -5.07
C GLU A 553 37.68 -23.45 -6.12
N LEU A 554 36.58 -22.77 -5.80
CA LEU A 554 35.48 -22.53 -6.75
C LEU A 554 35.88 -21.62 -7.91
N ASP A 555 36.75 -20.64 -7.68
CA ASP A 555 37.29 -19.81 -8.75
C ASP A 555 38.21 -20.60 -9.69
N SER A 556 39.00 -21.52 -9.12
CA SER A 556 39.90 -22.38 -9.88
C SER A 556 39.11 -23.36 -10.74
N GLU A 557 38.07 -23.99 -10.15
CA GLU A 557 37.14 -24.87 -10.86
C GLU A 557 36.34 -24.14 -11.94
N LEU A 558 35.86 -22.92 -11.67
CA LEU A 558 35.17 -22.10 -12.68
C LEU A 558 36.10 -21.75 -13.85
N THR A 559 37.37 -21.45 -13.56
CA THR A 559 38.37 -21.10 -14.57
C THR A 559 38.70 -22.30 -15.47
N GLU A 560 38.91 -23.47 -14.89
CA GLU A 560 39.17 -24.71 -15.63
C GLU A 560 37.97 -25.07 -16.55
N LYS A 561 36.76 -25.08 -16.00
CA LYS A 561 35.54 -25.40 -16.76
C LYS A 561 35.21 -24.36 -17.84
N TYR A 562 35.54 -23.10 -17.60
CA TYR A 562 35.42 -22.06 -18.62
C TYR A 562 36.42 -22.28 -19.77
N ARG A 563 37.66 -22.67 -19.45
CA ARG A 563 38.71 -23.00 -20.44
C ARG A 563 38.35 -24.23 -21.28
N GLU A 564 37.61 -25.18 -20.71
CA GLU A 564 37.06 -26.34 -21.43
C GLU A 564 35.89 -25.99 -22.38
N GLY A 565 35.48 -24.72 -22.44
CA GLY A 565 34.42 -24.23 -23.34
C GLY A 565 33.00 -24.54 -22.87
N ILE A 566 32.81 -24.88 -21.59
CA ILE A 566 31.48 -25.21 -21.04
C ILE A 566 30.58 -23.96 -21.05
N ALA A 567 29.37 -24.12 -21.61
CA ALA A 567 28.44 -23.01 -21.73
C ALA A 567 27.97 -22.48 -20.35
N VAL A 568 27.78 -21.16 -20.24
CA VAL A 568 27.33 -20.46 -19.01
C VAL A 568 26.05 -21.06 -18.41
N LYS A 569 25.17 -21.60 -19.25
CA LYS A 569 23.94 -22.29 -18.80
C LYS A 569 24.25 -23.58 -18.02
N GLU A 570 25.29 -24.30 -18.42
CA GLU A 570 25.72 -25.54 -17.76
C GLU A 570 26.56 -25.24 -16.52
N LEU A 571 27.44 -24.24 -16.58
CA LEU A 571 28.14 -23.71 -15.40
C LEU A 571 27.15 -23.27 -14.31
N SER A 572 26.06 -22.58 -14.70
CA SER A 572 25.00 -22.17 -13.77
C SER A 572 24.32 -23.36 -13.08
N LYS A 573 24.10 -24.47 -13.79
CA LYS A 573 23.58 -25.71 -13.17
C LYS A 573 24.62 -26.37 -12.28
N HIS A 574 25.86 -26.48 -12.76
CA HIS A 574 26.97 -27.14 -12.06
C HIS A 574 27.26 -26.50 -10.71
N PHE A 575 27.41 -25.18 -10.66
CA PHE A 575 27.68 -24.45 -9.42
C PHE A 575 26.43 -24.18 -8.57
N GLY A 576 25.24 -24.54 -9.08
CA GLY A 576 23.96 -24.24 -8.40
C GLY A 576 23.68 -22.74 -8.25
N ARG A 577 24.27 -21.89 -9.11
CA ARG A 577 24.21 -20.43 -9.07
C ARG A 577 23.43 -19.88 -10.27
N THR A 578 22.93 -18.65 -10.17
CA THR A 578 22.26 -17.99 -11.30
C THR A 578 23.24 -17.75 -12.45
N ARG A 579 22.74 -17.65 -13.69
CA ARG A 579 23.59 -17.29 -14.85
C ARG A 579 24.25 -15.93 -14.66
N GLY A 580 23.56 -14.99 -14.03
CA GLY A 580 24.11 -13.67 -13.68
C GLY A 580 25.29 -13.77 -12.72
N ALA A 581 25.22 -14.62 -11.70
CA ALA A 581 26.33 -14.83 -10.76
C ALA A 581 27.56 -15.45 -11.44
N ILE A 582 27.35 -16.40 -12.37
CA ILE A 582 28.43 -16.98 -13.18
C ILE A 582 29.05 -15.92 -14.10
N LEU A 583 28.24 -15.15 -14.83
CA LEU A 583 28.73 -14.10 -15.73
C LEU A 583 29.48 -12.99 -15.00
N SER A 584 28.95 -12.56 -13.84
CA SER A 584 29.60 -11.59 -12.96
C SER A 584 30.95 -12.10 -12.47
N ARG A 585 31.04 -13.40 -12.10
CA ARG A 585 32.32 -13.97 -11.64
C ARG A 585 33.33 -14.17 -12.77
N ILE A 586 32.90 -14.65 -13.94
CA ILE A 586 33.72 -14.72 -15.16
C ILE A 586 34.31 -13.34 -15.49
N LYS A 587 33.51 -12.27 -15.38
CA LYS A 587 33.96 -10.89 -15.61
C LYS A 587 34.98 -10.45 -14.55
N LYS A 588 34.75 -10.77 -13.27
CA LYS A 588 35.64 -10.41 -12.16
C LYS A 588 36.97 -11.17 -12.16
N LEU A 589 37.01 -12.37 -12.73
CA LEU A 589 38.23 -13.16 -12.94
C LEU A 589 38.89 -12.89 -14.30
N GLU A 590 38.36 -11.95 -15.09
CA GLU A 590 38.88 -11.55 -16.41
C GLU A 590 39.03 -12.72 -17.41
N LEU A 591 38.27 -13.81 -17.22
CA LEU A 591 38.45 -15.05 -17.98
C LEU A 591 38.14 -14.91 -19.47
N LYS A 592 37.32 -13.92 -19.84
CA LYS A 592 37.07 -13.57 -21.25
C LYS A 592 38.26 -12.92 -21.93
N GLU A 593 39.09 -12.19 -21.19
CA GLU A 593 40.27 -11.53 -21.72
C GLU A 593 41.47 -12.49 -21.72
N LEU A 594 41.49 -13.44 -20.77
CA LEU A 594 42.53 -14.46 -20.65
C LEU A 594 42.35 -15.68 -21.57
N TYR A 595 41.11 -16.06 -21.90
CA TYR A 595 40.79 -17.33 -22.60
C TYR A 595 39.63 -17.25 -23.60
N GLY A 596 39.01 -16.08 -23.80
CA GLY A 596 37.75 -15.91 -24.54
C GLY A 596 37.89 -15.46 -25.98
#